data_AF-S3CZH0-F1
#
_entry.id   AF-S3CZH0-F1
#
_cell.length_a   1.000
_cell.length_b   1.000
_cell.length_c   1.000
_cell.angle_alpha   90.00
_cell.angle_beta   90.00
_cell.angle_gamma   90.00
#
_symmetry.space_group_name_H-M   'P 1'
#
loop_
_entity.id
_entity.type
_entity.pdbx_description
1 polymer ?
#
loop_
_entity_poly.entity_id
_entity_poly.type
_entity_poly.pdbx_seq_one_letter_code
_entity_poly.pdbx_strand_id
1 'polypeptide(L)'
;MAQSSLSASTTAAFNLLLAHITAISRSNGTKPIVPSPPQRDLYSCAIYLHNELSKRNVPYYFCGGFACINVGMTARTTSDIDIAVPNGPDGFGVLLNILSRAPFIQDKTGVLPRGSYYFFVQSSGTFVEIDGIMAGFMGFPTFDPAKIVQTSQQQLQLKFLEPSELLRLKFSTWANETRRKGPKRQGDISDILSIRHLLVSSGKSMDLKGLQGEFARGLRGWVQEFNDLGFSRG
;
A
#
# COMPACT_ATOMS: atom_id res chain seq x y z
N MET A 1 24.13 19.64 9.36
CA MET A 1 24.43 18.76 10.52
C MET A 1 23.32 17.77 10.84
N ALA A 2 22.02 18.13 10.79
CA ALA A 2 20.92 17.19 11.09
C ALA A 2 20.66 16.10 10.03
N GLN A 3 20.81 16.39 8.72
CA GLN A 3 20.61 15.38 7.66
C GLN A 3 21.75 14.34 7.62
N SER A 4 22.98 14.75 7.91
CA SER A 4 24.14 13.84 7.96
C SER A 4 24.07 12.87 9.12
N SER A 5 23.59 13.31 10.29
CA SER A 5 23.38 12.42 11.44
C SER A 5 22.21 11.45 11.22
N LEU A 6 21.10 11.92 10.64
CA LEU A 6 19.97 11.07 10.28
C LEU A 6 20.38 9.98 9.28
N SER A 7 21.10 10.35 8.22
CA SER A 7 21.60 9.39 7.22
C SER A 7 22.50 8.32 7.84
N ALA A 8 23.46 8.71 8.69
CA ALA A 8 24.34 7.76 9.37
C ALA A 8 23.54 6.80 10.28
N SER A 9 22.56 7.33 11.02
CA SER A 9 21.70 6.52 11.89
C SER A 9 20.86 5.51 11.12
N THR A 10 20.26 5.92 9.99
CA THR A 10 19.47 5.04 9.11
C THR A 10 20.33 3.91 8.55
N THR A 11 21.52 4.22 8.03
CA THR A 11 22.42 3.19 7.47
C THR A 11 22.90 2.20 8.53
N ALA A 12 23.29 2.68 9.72
CA ALA A 12 23.73 1.81 10.80
C ALA A 12 22.60 0.87 11.25
N ALA A 13 21.40 1.40 11.48
CA ALA A 13 20.23 0.61 11.87
C ALA A 13 19.84 -0.42 10.80
N PHE A 14 19.91 -0.05 9.52
CA PHE A 14 19.57 -0.96 8.43
C PHE A 14 20.57 -2.10 8.30
N ASN A 15 21.87 -1.83 8.45
CA ASN A 15 22.89 -2.88 8.43
C ASN A 15 22.70 -3.89 9.58
N LEU A 16 22.32 -3.41 10.77
CA LEU A 16 21.97 -4.29 11.90
C LEU A 16 20.74 -5.15 11.58
N LEU A 17 19.70 -4.56 11.00
CA LEU A 17 18.52 -5.30 10.54
C LEU A 17 18.91 -6.39 9.54
N LEU A 18 19.68 -6.06 8.50
CA LEU A 18 20.10 -7.01 7.46
C LEU A 18 20.89 -8.19 8.03
N ALA A 19 21.83 -7.91 8.94
CA ALA A 19 22.60 -8.95 9.61
C ALA A 19 21.69 -9.89 10.41
N HIS A 20 20.73 -9.32 11.15
CA HIS A 20 19.79 -10.08 11.97
C HIS A 20 18.86 -10.98 11.13
N ILE A 21 18.20 -10.44 10.11
CA ILE A 21 17.26 -11.21 9.27
C ILE A 21 17.99 -12.27 8.44
N THR A 22 19.25 -12.02 8.05
CA THR A 22 20.08 -13.00 7.35
C THR A 22 20.45 -14.16 8.27
N ALA A 23 20.77 -13.89 9.54
CA ALA A 23 21.06 -14.93 10.52
C ALA A 23 19.84 -15.84 10.76
N ILE A 24 18.65 -15.24 10.96
CA ILE A 24 17.39 -15.98 11.14
C ILE A 24 17.02 -16.78 9.88
N SER A 25 17.13 -16.17 8.71
CA SER A 25 16.84 -16.83 7.43
C SER A 25 17.71 -18.08 7.23
N ARG A 26 19.01 -18.00 7.56
CA ARG A 26 19.93 -19.14 7.48
C ARG A 26 19.60 -20.23 8.49
N SER A 27 19.24 -19.88 9.72
CA SER A 27 18.90 -20.87 10.75
C SER A 27 17.60 -21.62 10.43
N ASN A 28 16.64 -20.93 9.80
CA ASN A 28 15.28 -21.46 9.60
C ASN A 28 15.01 -21.93 8.17
N GLY A 29 15.95 -21.75 7.23
CA GLY A 29 15.76 -22.06 5.81
C GLY A 29 14.68 -21.21 5.14
N THR A 30 14.34 -20.06 5.71
CA THR A 30 13.30 -19.15 5.20
C THR A 30 13.93 -18.01 4.40
N LYS A 31 13.15 -17.32 3.58
CA LYS A 31 13.61 -16.07 2.95
C LYS A 31 13.73 -14.97 4.02
N PRO A 32 14.73 -14.07 3.94
CA PRO A 32 14.79 -12.89 4.79
C PRO A 32 13.55 -12.01 4.58
N ILE A 33 12.94 -11.56 5.67
CA ILE A 33 11.76 -10.68 5.65
C ILE A 33 11.98 -9.60 6.72
N VAL A 34 11.62 -8.36 6.42
CA VAL A 34 11.60 -7.28 7.42
C VAL A 34 10.49 -7.55 8.44
N PRO A 35 10.75 -7.49 9.75
CA PRO A 35 9.72 -7.66 10.76
C PRO A 35 8.58 -6.66 10.56
N SER A 36 7.33 -7.11 10.72
CA SER A 36 6.17 -6.23 10.57
C SER A 36 6.22 -5.06 11.55
N PRO A 37 6.20 -3.80 11.08
CA PRO A 37 6.19 -2.64 11.95
C PRO A 37 4.87 -2.52 12.73
N PRO A 38 4.86 -1.93 13.93
CA PRO A 38 3.62 -1.59 14.61
C PRO A 38 2.85 -0.53 13.81
N GLN A 39 1.52 -0.49 13.97
CA GLN A 39 0.67 0.37 13.14
C GLN A 39 1.03 1.87 13.24
N ARG A 40 1.46 2.35 14.41
CA ARG A 40 1.93 3.73 14.61
C ARG A 40 3.12 4.11 13.71
N ASP A 41 3.97 3.14 13.37
CA ASP A 41 5.16 3.35 12.56
C ASP A 41 4.77 3.48 11.07
N LEU A 42 3.73 2.75 10.64
CA LEU A 42 3.10 2.97 9.32
C LEU A 42 2.55 4.39 9.22
N TYR A 43 1.81 4.88 10.23
CA TYR A 43 1.32 6.26 10.21
C TYR A 43 2.47 7.27 10.20
N SER A 44 3.54 7.03 10.95
CA SER A 44 4.73 7.91 10.94
C SER A 44 5.34 8.03 9.54
N CYS A 45 5.45 6.90 8.82
CA CYS A 45 5.89 6.88 7.42
C CYS A 45 4.91 7.60 6.49
N ALA A 46 3.60 7.31 6.61
CA ALA A 46 2.56 7.94 5.79
C ALA A 46 2.52 9.47 5.96
N ILE A 47 2.69 9.97 7.19
CA ILE A 47 2.78 11.41 7.50
C ILE A 47 4.01 12.03 6.86
N TYR A 48 5.16 11.37 6.93
CA TYR A 48 6.38 11.85 6.30
C TYR A 48 6.18 11.99 4.78
N LEU A 49 5.66 10.94 4.13
CA LEU A 49 5.36 10.95 2.70
C LEU A 49 4.34 12.04 2.34
N HIS A 50 3.25 12.18 3.10
CA HIS A 50 2.27 13.24 2.93
C HIS A 50 2.93 14.62 2.95
N ASN A 51 3.76 14.89 3.96
CA ASN A 51 4.41 16.18 4.12
C ASN A 51 5.38 16.48 2.97
N GLU A 52 6.21 15.51 2.57
CA GLU A 52 7.18 15.70 1.49
C GLU A 52 6.52 15.88 0.11
N LEU A 53 5.46 15.13 -0.17
CA LEU A 53 4.71 15.27 -1.42
C LEU A 53 3.89 16.57 -1.44
N SER A 54 3.28 16.95 -0.32
CA SER A 54 2.49 18.19 -0.21
C SER A 54 3.36 19.43 -0.36
N LYS A 55 4.57 19.47 0.21
CA LYS A 55 5.54 20.57 0.00
C LYS A 55 5.87 20.80 -1.48
N ARG A 56 5.75 19.74 -2.30
CA ARG A 56 6.08 19.75 -3.73
C ARG A 56 4.83 19.78 -4.62
N ASN A 57 3.64 19.93 -4.03
CA ASN A 57 2.35 19.90 -4.71
C ASN A 57 2.11 18.65 -5.56
N VAL A 58 2.68 17.50 -5.16
CA VAL A 58 2.48 16.24 -5.86
C VAL A 58 1.18 15.61 -5.36
N PRO A 59 0.17 15.40 -6.24
CA PRO A 59 -1.01 14.66 -5.84
C PRO A 59 -0.61 13.19 -5.61
N TYR A 60 -1.23 12.57 -4.61
CA TYR A 60 -0.95 11.18 -4.26
C TYR A 60 -2.20 10.52 -3.66
N TYR A 61 -2.21 9.19 -3.65
CA TYR A 61 -3.13 8.43 -2.80
C TYR A 61 -2.44 7.19 -2.26
N PHE A 62 -2.74 6.83 -1.01
CA PHE A 62 -2.38 5.54 -0.46
C PHE A 62 -3.35 4.47 -0.95
N CYS A 63 -2.84 3.26 -1.20
CA CYS A 63 -3.64 2.11 -1.60
C CYS A 63 -3.21 0.84 -0.81
N GLY A 64 -3.49 -0.35 -1.33
CA GLY A 64 -3.04 -1.59 -0.72
C GLY A 64 -3.67 -1.93 0.63
N GLY A 65 -2.91 -2.58 1.51
CA GLY A 65 -3.39 -3.00 2.84
C GLY A 65 -3.63 -1.82 3.78
N PHE A 66 -2.77 -0.79 3.71
CA PHE A 66 -2.89 0.41 4.51
C PHE A 66 -4.19 1.18 4.22
N ALA A 67 -4.57 1.30 2.95
CA ALA A 67 -5.86 1.90 2.57
C ALA A 67 -7.06 1.06 3.00
N CYS A 68 -6.96 -0.28 3.00
CA CYS A 68 -8.04 -1.14 3.50
C CYS A 68 -8.32 -0.94 4.99
N ILE A 69 -7.29 -0.71 5.79
CA ILE A 69 -7.46 -0.42 7.22
C ILE A 69 -8.16 0.93 7.40
N ASN A 70 -7.69 1.96 6.70
CA ASN A 70 -8.13 3.35 6.90
C ASN A 70 -9.49 3.66 6.28
N VAL A 71 -9.74 3.16 5.06
CA VAL A 71 -10.95 3.45 4.28
C VAL A 71 -11.87 2.25 4.23
N GLY A 72 -11.32 1.05 3.97
CA GLY A 72 -12.11 -0.19 3.91
C GLY A 72 -12.57 -0.71 5.28
N MET A 73 -12.10 -0.09 6.38
CA MET A 73 -12.35 -0.49 7.77
C MET A 73 -12.03 -1.97 8.04
N THR A 74 -11.07 -2.55 7.32
CA THR A 74 -10.71 -3.96 7.45
C THR A 74 -9.96 -4.20 8.77
N ALA A 75 -10.42 -5.18 9.56
CA ALA A 75 -9.79 -5.59 10.80
C ALA A 75 -8.53 -6.45 10.55
N ARG A 76 -7.45 -5.81 10.10
CA ARG A 76 -6.16 -6.45 9.79
C ARG A 76 -4.97 -5.53 10.06
N THR A 77 -3.78 -6.10 9.98
CA THR A 77 -2.53 -5.34 9.88
C THR A 77 -1.96 -5.43 8.46
N THR A 78 -0.98 -4.57 8.19
CA THR A 78 -0.16 -4.58 6.99
C THR A 78 1.29 -4.28 7.39
N SER A 79 2.26 -4.67 6.57
CA SER A 79 3.69 -4.47 6.86
C SER A 79 4.33 -3.35 6.03
N ASP A 80 3.59 -2.84 5.06
CA ASP A 80 4.03 -2.02 3.94
C ASP A 80 3.07 -0.84 3.69
N ILE A 81 3.56 0.15 2.97
CA ILE A 81 2.78 1.28 2.44
C ILE A 81 2.89 1.28 0.93
N ASP A 82 1.74 1.06 0.28
CA ASP A 82 1.57 1.31 -1.14
C ASP A 82 1.14 2.76 -1.37
N ILE A 83 1.90 3.51 -2.16
CA ILE A 83 1.59 4.90 -2.51
C ILE A 83 1.67 5.13 -4.01
N ALA A 84 0.59 5.64 -4.58
CA ALA A 84 0.54 6.03 -5.98
C ALA A 84 0.75 7.53 -6.17
N VAL A 85 1.48 7.90 -7.21
CA VAL A 85 1.73 9.28 -7.67
C VAL A 85 1.64 9.35 -9.21
N PRO A 86 1.45 10.53 -9.83
CA PRO A 86 1.39 10.64 -11.28
C PRO A 86 2.65 10.07 -11.94
N ASN A 87 2.50 9.48 -13.12
CA ASN A 87 3.67 9.10 -13.91
C ASN A 87 4.44 10.35 -14.37
N GLY A 88 5.75 10.21 -14.58
CA GLY A 88 6.62 11.27 -15.08
C GLY A 88 7.51 11.93 -14.02
N PRO A 89 8.34 12.89 -14.44
CA PRO A 89 9.35 13.53 -13.58
C PRO A 89 8.74 14.27 -12.38
N ASP A 90 7.59 14.90 -12.56
CA ASP A 90 6.93 15.72 -11.54
C ASP A 90 6.06 14.91 -10.56
N GLY A 91 5.86 13.62 -10.81
CA GLY A 91 5.15 12.70 -9.90
C GLY A 91 6.08 11.61 -9.39
N PHE A 92 6.21 10.53 -10.16
CA PHE A 92 7.04 9.38 -9.79
C PHE A 92 8.53 9.73 -9.65
N GLY A 93 9.05 10.64 -10.49
CA GLY A 93 10.41 11.16 -10.35
C GLY A 93 10.63 11.88 -9.01
N VAL A 94 9.65 12.68 -8.58
CA VAL A 94 9.67 13.32 -7.25
C VAL A 94 9.62 12.29 -6.12
N LEU A 95 8.76 11.28 -6.22
CA LEU A 95 8.70 10.20 -5.22
C LEU A 95 10.05 9.47 -5.11
N LEU A 96 10.65 9.07 -6.22
CA LEU A 96 11.98 8.43 -6.21
C LEU A 96 13.04 9.34 -5.57
N ASN A 97 12.98 10.63 -5.83
CA ASN A 97 13.87 11.62 -5.24
C ASN A 97 13.66 11.82 -3.72
N ILE A 98 12.46 11.55 -3.21
CA ILE A 98 12.15 11.49 -1.77
C ILE A 98 12.67 10.17 -1.17
N LEU A 99 12.46 9.04 -1.85
CA LEU A 99 12.87 7.72 -1.38
C LEU A 99 14.39 7.47 -1.47
N SER A 100 15.11 8.27 -2.25
CA SER A 100 16.57 8.15 -2.41
C SER A 100 17.39 8.81 -1.28
N ARG A 101 16.74 9.35 -0.25
CA ARG A 101 17.39 10.09 0.84
C ARG A 101 16.87 9.65 2.20
N ALA A 102 17.67 9.87 3.24
CA ALA A 102 17.24 9.64 4.61
C ALA A 102 15.92 10.40 4.92
N PRO A 103 15.01 9.80 5.71
CA PRO A 103 15.16 8.56 6.48
C PRO A 103 14.88 7.26 5.69
N PHE A 104 14.78 7.31 4.35
CA PHE A 104 14.66 6.11 3.52
C PHE A 104 16.02 5.49 3.20
N ILE A 105 16.01 4.19 2.98
CA ILE A 105 17.14 3.40 2.50
C ILE A 105 16.66 2.25 1.61
N GLN A 106 17.52 1.82 0.68
CA GLN A 106 17.27 0.67 -0.18
C GLN A 106 18.36 -0.38 0.08
N ASP A 107 17.98 -1.66 0.05
CA ASP A 107 18.96 -2.74 0.10
C ASP A 107 19.76 -2.83 -1.20
N LYS A 108 21.08 -2.67 -1.08
CA LYS A 108 22.03 -2.83 -2.19
C LYS A 108 22.70 -4.20 -2.22
N THR A 109 22.50 -5.00 -1.17
CA THR A 109 23.14 -6.32 -1.02
C THR A 109 22.36 -7.43 -1.73
N GLY A 110 21.05 -7.25 -1.91
CA GLY A 110 20.16 -8.24 -2.52
C GLY A 110 19.62 -9.28 -1.54
N VAL A 111 19.75 -9.03 -0.23
CA VAL A 111 19.10 -9.80 0.84
C VAL A 111 17.59 -9.58 0.81
N LEU A 112 17.16 -8.34 0.56
CA LEU A 112 15.78 -7.91 0.41
C LEU A 112 15.47 -7.58 -1.07
N PRO A 113 14.19 -7.49 -1.47
CA PRO A 113 13.81 -7.15 -2.84
C PRO A 113 14.43 -5.84 -3.33
N ARG A 114 15.06 -5.86 -4.52
CA ARG A 114 15.78 -4.71 -5.10
C ARG A 114 14.88 -3.52 -5.48
N GLY A 115 13.57 -3.71 -5.55
CA GLY A 115 12.60 -2.66 -5.91
C GLY A 115 12.07 -1.87 -4.72
N SER A 116 12.28 -2.35 -3.50
CA SER A 116 11.65 -1.82 -2.30
C SER A 116 12.49 -0.73 -1.64
N TYR A 117 11.82 0.24 -1.02
CA TYR A 117 12.44 1.23 -0.15
C TYR A 117 11.97 1.01 1.29
N TYR A 118 12.82 1.36 2.25
CA TYR A 118 12.57 1.14 3.67
C TYR A 118 12.71 2.46 4.44
N PHE A 119 11.64 2.90 5.09
CA PHE A 119 11.60 4.10 5.93
C PHE A 119 12.00 3.76 7.36
N PHE A 120 13.03 4.43 7.88
CA PHE A 120 13.48 4.24 9.24
C PHE A 120 12.68 5.08 10.23
N VAL A 121 12.05 4.42 11.21
CA VAL A 121 11.34 5.08 12.30
C VAL A 121 12.25 5.19 13.52
N GLN A 122 12.89 6.36 13.70
CA GLN A 122 13.91 6.55 14.74
C GLN A 122 13.42 6.24 16.17
N SER A 123 12.15 6.56 16.48
CA SER A 123 11.58 6.39 17.81
C SER A 123 11.40 4.92 18.22
N SER A 124 11.26 4.02 17.26
CA SER A 124 11.05 2.58 17.50
C SER A 124 12.21 1.71 17.01
N GLY A 125 13.10 2.26 16.19
CA GLY A 125 14.20 1.50 15.58
C GLY A 125 13.74 0.54 14.47
N THR A 126 12.51 0.67 13.98
CA THR A 126 11.93 -0.24 12.97
C THR A 126 12.03 0.32 11.55
N PHE A 127 11.71 -0.53 10.59
CA PHE A 127 11.60 -0.17 9.18
C PHE A 127 10.20 -0.47 8.64
N VAL A 128 9.67 0.46 7.86
CA VAL A 128 8.44 0.29 7.07
C VAL A 128 8.83 0.11 5.62
N GLU A 129 8.31 -0.91 4.94
CA GLU A 129 8.48 -1.06 3.48
C GLU A 129 7.55 -0.12 2.71
N ILE A 130 8.03 0.44 1.60
CA ILE A 130 7.28 1.37 0.74
C ILE A 130 7.36 0.90 -0.69
N ASP A 131 6.19 0.72 -1.28
CA ASP A 131 5.99 0.41 -2.68
C ASP A 131 5.45 1.65 -3.41
N GLY A 132 6.31 2.24 -4.24
CA GLY A 132 5.94 3.35 -5.11
C GLY A 132 5.23 2.85 -6.36
N ILE A 133 4.06 3.41 -6.65
CA ILE A 133 3.21 3.03 -7.78
C ILE A 133 3.00 4.22 -8.74
N MET A 134 3.04 3.95 -10.04
CA MET A 134 2.61 4.91 -11.05
C MET A 134 1.09 4.84 -11.22
N ALA A 135 0.38 5.93 -10.92
CA ALA A 135 -1.06 6.03 -11.20
C ALA A 135 -1.34 5.94 -12.71
N GLY A 136 -2.46 5.31 -13.06
CA GLY A 136 -2.82 5.01 -14.45
C GLY A 136 -2.08 3.82 -15.07
N PHE A 137 -1.15 3.18 -14.34
CA PHE A 137 -0.47 1.98 -14.80
C PHE A 137 -1.21 0.71 -14.35
N MET A 138 -1.40 -0.25 -15.25
CA MET A 138 -2.16 -1.49 -14.99
C MET A 138 -3.56 -1.21 -14.41
N GLY A 139 -3.91 -1.82 -13.27
CA GLY A 139 -5.18 -1.61 -12.60
C GLY A 139 -5.19 -0.35 -11.73
N PHE A 140 -4.14 0.46 -11.66
CA PHE A 140 -4.15 1.64 -10.78
C PHE A 140 -4.89 2.82 -11.43
N PRO A 141 -5.88 3.44 -10.75
CA PRO A 141 -6.58 4.60 -11.27
C PRO A 141 -5.65 5.77 -11.60
N THR A 142 -6.03 6.59 -12.57
CA THR A 142 -5.42 7.91 -12.77
C THR A 142 -5.79 8.85 -11.62
N PHE A 143 -5.10 9.98 -11.54
CA PHE A 143 -5.46 11.03 -10.59
C PHE A 143 -6.74 11.75 -11.02
N ASP A 144 -7.81 11.47 -10.27
CA ASP A 144 -9.08 12.15 -10.36
C ASP A 144 -9.50 12.53 -8.93
N PRO A 145 -9.57 13.82 -8.57
CA PRO A 145 -9.96 14.26 -7.23
C PRO A 145 -11.29 13.69 -6.76
N ALA A 146 -12.24 13.42 -7.66
CA ALA A 146 -13.54 12.83 -7.31
C ALA A 146 -13.41 11.41 -6.77
N LYS A 147 -12.31 10.73 -7.10
CA LYS A 147 -11.99 9.37 -6.67
C LYS A 147 -11.13 9.32 -5.42
N ILE A 148 -10.76 10.49 -4.87
CA ILE A 148 -9.89 10.61 -3.70
C ILE A 148 -10.70 11.07 -2.50
N VAL A 149 -10.61 10.31 -1.42
CA VAL A 149 -11.13 10.71 -0.11
C VAL A 149 -9.98 11.10 0.79
N GLN A 150 -10.23 12.13 1.59
CA GLN A 150 -9.35 12.52 2.67
C GLN A 150 -9.90 11.96 3.97
N THR A 151 -9.17 11.05 4.60
CA THR A 151 -9.52 10.63 5.97
C THR A 151 -8.82 11.55 6.95
N SER A 152 -9.48 11.85 8.06
CA SER A 152 -8.91 12.61 9.19
C SER A 152 -8.59 11.69 10.37
N GLN A 153 -8.35 10.40 10.12
CA GLN A 153 -8.00 9.47 11.19
C GLN A 153 -6.73 9.97 11.88
N GLN A 154 -6.77 10.03 13.21
CA GLN A 154 -5.71 10.61 14.04
C GLN A 154 -5.41 12.10 13.76
N GLN A 155 -6.41 12.88 13.29
CA GLN A 155 -6.28 14.30 12.89
C GLN A 155 -5.38 14.54 11.67
N LEU A 156 -4.99 13.49 10.94
CA LEU A 156 -4.09 13.57 9.80
C LEU A 156 -4.90 13.58 8.51
N GLN A 157 -4.69 14.58 7.65
CA GLN A 157 -5.39 14.75 6.37
C GLN A 157 -4.76 13.90 5.26
N LEU A 158 -4.85 12.57 5.39
CA LEU A 158 -4.25 11.63 4.44
C LEU A 158 -5.21 11.31 3.28
N LYS A 159 -4.66 11.16 2.08
CA LYS A 159 -5.41 10.93 0.82
C LYS A 159 -5.41 9.46 0.44
N PHE A 160 -6.59 8.93 0.13
CA PHE A 160 -6.83 7.55 -0.26
C PHE A 160 -7.81 7.49 -1.42
N LEU A 161 -7.91 6.34 -2.10
CA LEU A 161 -9.03 6.10 -3.02
C LEU A 161 -10.35 6.01 -2.24
N GLU A 162 -11.43 6.49 -2.84
CA GLU A 162 -12.77 6.23 -2.34
C GLU A 162 -13.06 4.71 -2.31
N PRO A 163 -13.96 4.23 -1.43
CA PRO A 163 -14.20 2.80 -1.25
C PRO A 163 -14.52 2.04 -2.55
N SER A 164 -15.26 2.63 -3.49
CA SER A 164 -15.55 2.05 -4.82
C SER A 164 -14.28 1.79 -5.64
N GLU A 165 -13.39 2.77 -5.73
CA GLU A 165 -12.15 2.64 -6.48
C GLU A 165 -11.14 1.71 -5.77
N LEU A 166 -11.15 1.71 -4.44
CA LEU A 166 -10.37 0.72 -3.66
C LEU A 166 -10.90 -0.70 -3.89
N LEU A 167 -12.21 -0.90 -3.96
CA LEU A 167 -12.82 -2.20 -4.28
C LEU A 167 -12.46 -2.66 -5.70
N ARG A 168 -12.50 -1.75 -6.68
CA ARG A 168 -12.02 -2.03 -8.05
C ARG A 168 -10.60 -2.53 -8.03
N LEU A 169 -9.67 -1.84 -7.34
CA LEU A 169 -8.30 -2.32 -7.19
C LEU A 169 -8.21 -3.75 -6.65
N LYS A 170 -9.00 -4.07 -5.63
CA LYS A 170 -8.99 -5.43 -5.06
C LYS A 170 -9.51 -6.47 -6.04
N PHE A 171 -10.53 -6.16 -6.84
CA PHE A 171 -10.93 -7.03 -7.93
C PHE A 171 -9.82 -7.18 -8.98
N SER A 172 -9.13 -6.11 -9.38
CA SER A 172 -7.95 -6.24 -10.28
C SER A 172 -6.90 -7.21 -9.72
N THR A 173 -6.65 -7.18 -8.40
CA THR A 173 -5.71 -8.12 -7.78
C THR A 173 -6.26 -9.54 -7.73
N TRP A 174 -7.58 -9.70 -7.54
CA TRP A 174 -8.27 -11.00 -7.55
C TRP A 174 -8.23 -11.68 -8.92
N ALA A 175 -8.07 -10.92 -10.01
CA ALA A 175 -7.88 -11.49 -11.34
C ALA A 175 -6.60 -12.34 -11.45
N ASN A 176 -5.60 -12.08 -10.60
CA ASN A 176 -4.35 -12.83 -10.56
C ASN A 176 -4.53 -14.18 -9.84
N GLU A 177 -4.32 -15.29 -10.56
CA GLU A 177 -4.50 -16.64 -10.02
C GLU A 177 -3.53 -16.98 -8.88
N THR A 178 -2.27 -16.52 -8.96
CA THR A 178 -1.28 -16.70 -7.90
C THR A 178 -1.70 -15.99 -6.61
N ARG A 179 -2.38 -14.84 -6.71
CA ARG A 179 -2.98 -14.18 -5.54
C ARG A 179 -4.11 -15.01 -4.96
N ARG A 180 -5.03 -15.51 -5.81
CA ARG A 180 -6.19 -16.30 -5.38
C ARG A 180 -5.85 -17.63 -4.74
N LYS A 181 -4.76 -18.28 -5.15
CA LYS A 181 -4.31 -19.58 -4.63
C LYS A 181 -3.15 -19.48 -3.64
N GLY A 182 -2.63 -18.27 -3.43
CA GLY A 182 -1.44 -18.02 -2.63
C GLY A 182 -1.72 -17.55 -1.21
N PRO A 183 -0.66 -17.23 -0.45
CA PRO A 183 -0.75 -16.83 0.96
C PRO A 183 -1.48 -15.50 1.18
N LYS A 184 -1.63 -14.65 0.15
CA LYS A 184 -2.34 -13.37 0.23
C LYS A 184 -3.87 -13.49 0.10
N ARG A 185 -4.38 -14.67 -0.29
CA ARG A 185 -5.81 -14.92 -0.53
C ARG A 185 -6.72 -14.45 0.59
N GLN A 186 -6.43 -14.85 1.83
CA GLN A 186 -7.33 -14.55 2.94
C GLN A 186 -7.39 -13.06 3.28
N GLY A 187 -6.26 -12.37 3.14
CA GLY A 187 -6.21 -10.91 3.24
C GLY A 187 -7.04 -10.24 2.14
N ASP A 188 -6.92 -10.70 0.90
CA ASP A 188 -7.70 -10.15 -0.22
C ASP A 188 -9.22 -10.37 -0.05
N ILE A 189 -9.64 -11.55 0.44
CA ILE A 189 -11.06 -11.82 0.77
C ILE A 189 -11.57 -10.85 1.85
N SER A 190 -10.81 -10.71 2.95
CA SER A 190 -11.18 -9.84 4.06
C SER A 190 -11.31 -8.38 3.62
N ASP A 191 -10.37 -7.91 2.79
CA ASP A 191 -10.40 -6.56 2.21
C ASP A 191 -11.65 -6.35 1.36
N ILE A 192 -11.92 -7.24 0.39
CA ILE A 192 -13.05 -7.14 -0.54
C ILE A 192 -14.38 -7.12 0.23
N LEU A 193 -14.56 -8.04 1.18
CA LEU A 193 -15.80 -8.13 1.96
C LEU A 193 -16.02 -6.88 2.83
N SER A 194 -14.96 -6.38 3.48
CA SER A 194 -15.08 -5.20 4.36
C SER A 194 -15.48 -3.96 3.55
N ILE A 195 -14.81 -3.72 2.42
CA ILE A 195 -15.12 -2.57 1.55
C ILE A 195 -16.53 -2.70 0.96
N ARG A 196 -16.92 -3.91 0.53
CA ARG A 196 -18.27 -4.19 0.03
C ARG A 196 -19.33 -3.91 1.09
N HIS A 197 -19.15 -4.37 2.33
CA HIS A 197 -20.09 -4.11 3.42
C HIS A 197 -20.20 -2.61 3.74
N LEU A 198 -19.08 -1.88 3.70
CA LEU A 198 -19.08 -0.42 3.87
C LEU A 198 -19.88 0.30 2.78
N LEU A 199 -19.72 -0.11 1.52
CA LEU A 199 -20.47 0.47 0.40
C LEU A 199 -21.98 0.21 0.55
N VAL A 200 -22.36 -1.03 0.88
CA VAL A 200 -23.77 -1.40 1.10
C VAL A 200 -24.37 -0.63 2.28
N SER A 201 -23.67 -0.54 3.42
CA SER A 201 -24.17 0.16 4.60
C SER A 201 -24.29 1.67 4.41
N SER A 202 -23.49 2.24 3.51
CA SER A 202 -23.56 3.66 3.14
C SER A 202 -24.56 3.96 2.02
N GLY A 203 -25.32 2.96 1.55
CA GLY A 203 -26.25 3.10 0.42
C GLY A 203 -25.56 3.43 -0.91
N LYS A 204 -24.24 3.26 -0.98
CA LYS A 204 -23.44 3.50 -2.18
C LYS A 204 -23.38 2.22 -3.00
N SER A 205 -23.92 2.27 -4.21
CA SER A 205 -23.70 1.22 -5.21
C SER A 205 -22.46 1.54 -6.03
N MET A 206 -21.71 0.49 -6.37
CA MET A 206 -20.66 0.60 -7.37
C MET A 206 -21.26 0.27 -8.73
N ASP A 207 -21.17 1.19 -9.69
CA ASP A 207 -21.51 0.85 -11.06
C ASP A 207 -20.45 -0.12 -11.63
N LEU A 208 -20.90 -1.32 -11.97
CA LEU A 208 -20.10 -2.39 -12.57
C LEU A 208 -20.17 -2.34 -14.11
N LYS A 209 -21.04 -1.49 -14.68
CA LYS A 209 -21.20 -1.32 -16.12
C LYS A 209 -19.94 -0.70 -16.71
N GLY A 210 -19.44 -1.31 -17.78
CA GLY A 210 -18.23 -0.85 -18.47
C GLY A 210 -16.93 -1.21 -17.77
N LEU A 211 -16.92 -2.06 -16.74
CA LEU A 211 -15.68 -2.65 -16.23
C LEU A 211 -14.99 -3.45 -17.34
N GLN A 212 -13.69 -3.19 -17.53
CA GLN A 212 -12.86 -3.87 -18.53
C GLN A 212 -11.58 -4.42 -17.90
N GLY A 213 -10.85 -5.23 -18.68
CA GLY A 213 -9.52 -5.72 -18.30
C GLY A 213 -9.52 -6.57 -17.03
N GLU A 214 -8.53 -6.33 -16.17
CA GLU A 214 -8.33 -7.08 -14.92
C GLU A 214 -9.48 -6.92 -13.94
N PHE A 215 -10.08 -5.73 -13.84
CA PHE A 215 -11.21 -5.50 -12.95
C PHE A 215 -12.40 -6.41 -13.26
N ALA A 216 -12.77 -6.50 -14.54
CA ALA A 216 -13.88 -7.34 -14.98
C ALA A 216 -13.57 -8.83 -14.80
N ARG A 217 -12.33 -9.26 -15.06
CA ARG A 217 -11.92 -10.65 -14.82
C ARG A 217 -11.95 -11.00 -13.34
N GLY A 218 -11.45 -10.12 -12.49
CA GLY A 218 -11.44 -10.29 -11.04
C GLY A 218 -12.84 -10.35 -10.46
N LEU A 219 -13.71 -9.43 -10.84
CA LEU A 219 -15.12 -9.45 -10.42
C LEU A 219 -15.81 -10.74 -10.86
N ARG A 220 -15.64 -11.17 -12.12
CA ARG A 220 -16.20 -12.45 -12.59
C ARG A 220 -15.67 -13.64 -11.79
N GLY A 221 -14.36 -13.67 -11.52
CA GLY A 221 -13.75 -14.68 -10.69
C GLY A 221 -14.32 -14.70 -9.27
N TRP A 222 -14.53 -13.52 -8.68
CA TRP A 222 -15.15 -13.38 -7.36
C TRP A 222 -16.59 -13.92 -7.33
N VAL A 223 -17.43 -13.47 -8.27
CA VAL A 223 -18.83 -13.88 -8.36
C VAL A 223 -18.95 -15.40 -8.59
N GLN A 224 -18.13 -15.96 -9.48
CA GLN A 224 -18.12 -17.41 -9.72
C GLN A 224 -17.73 -18.21 -8.49
N GLU A 225 -16.77 -17.70 -7.71
CA GLU A 225 -16.19 -18.42 -6.59
C GLU A 225 -17.06 -18.37 -5.32
N PHE A 226 -17.71 -17.23 -5.07
CA PHE A 226 -18.49 -17.00 -3.85
C PHE A 226 -20.00 -16.96 -4.08
N ASN A 227 -20.46 -17.20 -5.31
CA ASN A 227 -21.87 -17.04 -5.71
C ASN A 227 -22.44 -15.67 -5.30
N ASP A 228 -21.61 -14.63 -5.41
CA ASP A 228 -21.94 -13.26 -5.00
C ASP A 228 -22.78 -12.55 -6.08
N LEU A 229 -23.90 -13.17 -6.48
CA LEU A 229 -24.87 -12.65 -7.45
C LEU A 229 -25.96 -11.79 -6.80
N GLY A 230 -25.90 -11.61 -5.48
CA GLY A 230 -26.95 -10.99 -4.69
C GLY A 230 -26.98 -9.46 -4.76
N PHE A 231 -27.20 -8.87 -5.94
CA PHE A 231 -27.69 -7.49 -6.08
C PHE A 231 -28.52 -7.28 -7.37
N SER A 232 -29.36 -8.26 -7.71
CA SER A 232 -30.40 -8.09 -8.72
C SER A 232 -31.74 -8.61 -8.20
N ARG A 233 -32.40 -7.77 -7.38
CA ARG A 233 -33.86 -7.52 -7.33
C ARG A 233 -34.21 -6.84 -6.00
N GLY A 234 -34.44 -5.54 -6.11
CA GLY A 234 -34.98 -4.64 -5.11
C GLY A 234 -35.15 -3.29 -5.78
#